data_AF-A0A395IH37-F1
#
_entry.id   AF-A0A395IH37-F1
#
_cell.length_a   1.000
_cell.length_b   1.000
_cell.length_c   1.000
_cell.angle_alpha   90.00
_cell.angle_beta   90.00
_cell.angle_gamma   90.00
#
_symmetry.space_group_name_H-M   'P 1'
#
loop_
_entity.id
_entity.type
_entity.pdbx_description
1 polymer ?
#
loop_
_entity_poly.entity_id
_entity_poly.type
_entity_poly.pdbx_seq_one_letter_code
_entity_poly.pdbx_strand_id
1 'polypeptide(L)'
;MRGGDLFNIVLLCPDNLPPGISRSTGDLEEMKGLFEGWDPILRSFLKQVKEVAKWRLMHLEPLERWTSGKGNFWMAGDACHPMLPYLAQGANSSLEDGAVMGYLLGKVDVNTKNEQLKKAAKVYEELRKGRGEGIARETWGQRESFHMVEGEEQIRRDELLLAGPQETGGFPSRWQDFAGAQKWLYVYDAYVEAEKGFERAPF
;
A
#
# COMPACT_ATOMS: atom_id res chain seq x y z
N MET A 1 17.64 -4.36 6.99
CA MET A 1 19.04 -4.51 7.43
C MET A 1 19.73 -5.50 6.50
N ARG A 2 20.92 -5.20 5.99
CA ARG A 2 21.68 -6.15 5.13
C ARG A 2 22.77 -6.83 5.94
N GLY A 3 22.46 -7.99 6.54
CA GLY A 3 23.45 -8.78 7.29
C GLY A 3 24.08 -8.09 8.51
N GLY A 4 23.50 -6.99 9.00
CA GLY A 4 24.05 -6.17 10.09
C GLY A 4 24.86 -4.96 9.65
N ASP A 5 25.33 -4.92 8.40
CA ASP A 5 26.27 -3.89 7.92
C ASP A 5 25.58 -2.64 7.36
N LEU A 6 24.27 -2.72 7.09
CA LEU A 6 23.51 -1.63 6.49
C LEU A 6 22.13 -1.51 7.14
N PHE A 7 21.81 -0.28 7.54
CA PHE A 7 20.50 0.14 8.01
C PHE A 7 19.86 1.05 6.96
N ASN A 8 18.61 0.76 6.61
CA ASN A 8 17.80 1.65 5.80
C ASN A 8 16.88 2.41 6.74
N ILE A 9 16.91 3.75 6.66
CA ILE A 9 16.07 4.62 7.48
C ILE A 9 15.18 5.40 6.51
N VAL A 10 13.86 5.31 6.72
CA VAL A 10 12.87 6.07 5.96
C VAL A 10 12.12 6.94 6.95
N LEU A 11 12.08 8.24 6.68
CA LEU A 11 11.45 9.25 7.52
C LEU A 11 10.31 9.87 6.71
N LEU A 12 9.10 9.85 7.26
CA LEU A 12 7.92 10.42 6.63
C LEU A 12 7.60 11.74 7.33
N CYS A 13 7.69 12.83 6.59
CA CYS A 13 7.50 14.19 7.10
C CYS A 13 6.61 15.00 6.15
N PRO A 14 6.08 16.15 6.61
CA PRO A 14 5.43 17.11 5.72
C PRO A 14 6.33 17.47 4.53
N ASP A 15 5.73 17.58 3.36
CA ASP A 15 6.44 17.88 2.12
C ASP A 15 6.72 19.38 2.00
N ASN A 16 7.93 19.72 1.56
CA ASN A 16 8.36 21.07 1.24
C ASN A 16 9.09 21.17 -0.11
N LEU A 17 9.01 20.14 -0.96
CA LEU A 17 9.57 20.19 -2.30
C LEU A 17 8.82 21.22 -3.17
N PRO A 18 9.48 21.89 -4.12
CA PRO A 18 8.79 22.78 -5.04
C PRO A 18 7.74 22.04 -5.89
N PRO A 19 6.69 22.73 -6.38
CA PRO A 19 5.76 22.16 -7.35
C PRO A 19 6.49 21.57 -8.56
N GLY A 20 6.05 20.41 -9.04
CA GLY A 20 6.66 19.70 -10.18
C GLY A 20 7.96 18.93 -9.88
N ILE A 21 8.53 19.07 -8.68
CA ILE A 21 9.68 18.28 -8.23
C ILE A 21 9.20 17.12 -7.37
N SER A 22 9.50 15.89 -7.77
CA SER A 22 9.11 14.68 -7.02
C SER A 22 10.28 14.04 -6.27
N ARG A 23 11.53 14.41 -6.61
CA ARG A 23 12.75 13.91 -5.98
C ARG A 23 13.82 14.99 -5.95
N SER A 24 14.60 15.03 -4.88
CA SER A 24 15.82 15.83 -4.81
C SER A 24 16.83 15.18 -3.87
N THR A 25 18.07 15.63 -3.91
CA THR A 25 18.98 15.44 -2.78
C THR A 25 18.41 16.16 -1.56
N GLY A 26 18.52 15.56 -0.38
CA GLY A 26 18.11 16.13 0.89
C GLY A 26 19.27 16.79 1.62
N ASP A 27 18.93 17.73 2.50
CA ASP A 27 19.90 18.36 3.40
C ASP A 27 19.94 17.62 4.75
N LEU A 28 21.16 17.38 5.25
CA LEU A 28 21.35 16.63 6.50
C LEU A 28 20.90 17.41 7.73
N GLU A 29 21.10 18.72 7.75
CA GLU A 29 20.76 19.56 8.89
C GLU A 29 19.25 19.82 8.92
N GLU A 30 18.61 20.01 7.77
CA GLU A 30 17.16 20.00 7.60
C GLU A 30 16.57 18.69 8.16
N MET A 31 17.09 17.55 7.72
CA MET A 31 16.61 16.24 8.19
C MET A 31 16.77 16.11 9.70
N LYS A 32 17.93 16.45 10.28
CA LYS A 32 18.14 16.38 11.74
C LYS A 32 17.24 17.35 12.50
N GLY A 33 17.01 18.55 11.95
CA GLY A 33 16.17 19.59 12.54
C GLY A 33 14.71 19.18 12.66
N LEU A 34 14.17 18.42 11.69
CA LEU A 34 12.80 17.87 11.76
C LEU A 34 12.56 16.95 12.97
N PHE A 35 13.62 16.36 13.52
CA PHE A 35 13.56 15.43 14.64
C PHE A 35 14.27 15.98 15.90
N GLU A 36 14.40 17.30 16.00
CA GLU A 36 14.87 17.92 17.24
C GLU A 36 13.88 17.64 18.39
N GLY A 37 14.38 17.33 19.58
CA GLY A 37 13.56 16.96 20.74
C GLY A 37 13.00 15.53 20.73
N TRP A 38 13.13 14.79 19.61
CA TRP A 38 12.72 13.39 19.54
C TRP A 38 13.65 12.47 20.33
N ASP A 39 13.24 11.21 20.45
CA ASP A 39 13.94 10.14 21.18
C ASP A 39 15.47 10.12 20.89
N PRO A 40 16.32 10.06 21.95
CA PRO A 40 17.77 10.05 21.80
C PRO A 40 18.34 8.91 20.94
N ILE A 41 17.69 7.75 20.89
CA ILE A 41 18.14 6.60 20.08
C ILE A 41 17.94 6.92 18.60
N LEU A 42 16.76 7.42 18.21
CA LEU A 42 16.50 7.87 16.84
C LEU A 42 17.54 8.92 16.43
N ARG A 43 17.74 9.93 17.26
CA ARG A 43 18.71 11.00 16.99
C ARG A 43 20.15 10.47 16.87
N SER A 44 20.51 9.41 17.59
CA SER A 44 21.81 8.74 17.46
C SER A 44 21.97 8.07 16.08
N PHE A 45 20.92 7.41 15.56
CA PHE A 45 20.92 6.89 14.20
C PHE A 45 21.02 7.99 13.14
N LEU A 46 20.28 9.09 13.29
CA LEU A 46 20.31 10.19 12.32
C LEU A 46 21.69 10.86 12.22
N LYS A 47 22.49 10.85 13.29
CA LYS A 47 23.89 11.35 13.27
C LYS A 47 24.82 10.51 12.39
N GLN A 48 24.48 9.25 12.11
CA GLN A 48 25.29 8.35 11.28
C GLN A 48 24.95 8.45 9.78
N VAL A 49 23.87 9.15 9.43
CA VAL A 49 23.44 9.33 8.04
C VAL A 49 24.41 10.27 7.31
N LYS A 50 24.93 9.84 6.16
CA LYS A 50 25.89 10.59 5.35
C LYS A 50 25.27 11.32 4.17
N GLU A 51 24.17 10.79 3.65
CA GLU A 51 23.45 11.31 2.49
C GLU A 51 21.95 11.10 2.70
N VAL A 52 21.15 12.03 2.21
CA VAL A 52 19.68 11.95 2.27
C VAL A 52 19.14 12.15 0.86
N ALA A 53 18.13 11.36 0.51
CA ALA A 53 17.31 11.59 -0.66
C ALA A 53 15.90 11.95 -0.22
N LYS A 54 15.31 12.99 -0.82
CA LYS A 54 13.95 13.45 -0.55
C LYS A 54 13.03 13.00 -1.68
N TRP A 55 11.87 12.49 -1.30
CA TRP A 55 10.88 11.92 -2.23
C TRP A 55 9.50 12.45 -1.85
N ARG A 56 8.82 13.09 -2.79
CA ARG A 56 7.42 13.47 -2.64
C ARG A 56 6.57 12.20 -2.67
N LEU A 57 5.77 11.99 -1.64
CA LEU A 57 4.74 10.96 -1.66
C LEU A 57 3.56 11.45 -2.51
N MET A 58 3.20 10.67 -3.51
CA MET A 58 2.08 10.96 -4.42
C MET A 58 1.07 9.83 -4.34
N HIS A 59 -0.18 10.16 -4.61
CA HIS A 59 -1.26 9.20 -4.76
C HIS A 59 -2.09 9.59 -5.98
N LEU A 60 -2.92 8.66 -6.42
CA LEU A 60 -3.91 8.89 -7.46
C LEU A 60 -5.29 8.66 -6.88
N GLU A 61 -6.27 9.43 -7.35
CA GLU A 61 -7.67 9.11 -7.09
C GLU A 61 -8.05 7.79 -7.80
N PRO A 62 -9.00 7.02 -7.25
CA PRO A 62 -9.45 5.78 -7.87
C PRO A 62 -9.86 5.96 -9.34
N LEU A 63 -9.31 5.11 -10.22
CA LEU A 63 -9.69 5.10 -11.63
C LEU A 63 -11.10 4.56 -11.82
N GLU A 64 -11.81 5.06 -12.85
CA GLU A 64 -13.14 4.52 -13.19
C GLU A 64 -13.05 3.05 -13.59
N ARG A 65 -12.01 2.66 -14.35
CA ARG A 65 -11.83 1.30 -14.91
C ARG A 65 -10.37 0.92 -14.94
N TRP A 66 -10.10 -0.37 -14.83
CA TRP A 66 -8.77 -0.97 -14.90
C TRP A 66 -8.58 -1.74 -16.22
N THR A 67 -9.67 -2.01 -16.93
CA THR A 67 -9.69 -2.77 -18.18
C THR A 67 -10.47 -2.05 -19.28
N SER A 68 -10.16 -2.37 -20.54
CA SER A 68 -10.97 -1.89 -21.67
C SER A 68 -12.24 -2.72 -21.85
N GLY A 69 -13.31 -2.11 -22.36
CA GLY A 69 -14.55 -2.84 -22.69
C GLY A 69 -14.40 -3.93 -23.75
N LYS A 70 -13.27 -3.95 -24.49
CA LYS A 70 -12.93 -5.02 -25.44
C LYS A 70 -12.14 -6.17 -24.79
N GLY A 71 -11.72 -6.04 -23.53
CA GLY A 71 -10.95 -7.05 -22.80
C GLY A 71 -9.52 -7.26 -23.30
N ASN A 72 -8.99 -6.36 -24.13
CA ASN A 72 -7.66 -6.48 -24.74
C ASN A 72 -6.63 -5.50 -24.17
N PHE A 73 -7.00 -4.74 -23.13
CA PHE A 73 -6.10 -3.86 -22.39
C PHE A 73 -6.43 -3.95 -20.90
N TRP A 74 -5.40 -4.19 -20.10
CA TRP A 74 -5.48 -4.50 -18.68
C TRP A 74 -4.38 -3.73 -17.97
N MET A 75 -4.73 -3.06 -16.87
CA MET A 75 -3.79 -2.34 -16.02
C MET A 75 -3.64 -3.05 -14.66
N ALA A 76 -2.46 -2.92 -14.06
CA ALA A 76 -2.11 -3.51 -12.76
C ALA A 76 -1.09 -2.63 -12.03
N GLY A 77 -0.94 -2.86 -10.73
CA GLY A 77 0.03 -2.16 -9.89
C GLY A 77 -0.22 -0.66 -9.80
N ASP A 78 0.86 0.12 -9.74
CA ASP A 78 0.81 1.59 -9.59
C ASP A 78 0.10 2.32 -10.74
N ALA A 79 -0.16 1.67 -11.87
CA ALA A 79 -1.03 2.24 -12.91
C ALA A 79 -2.51 2.32 -12.46
N CYS A 80 -2.91 1.49 -11.50
CA CYS A 80 -4.28 1.37 -11.00
C CYS A 80 -4.44 1.85 -9.56
N HIS A 81 -3.49 1.51 -8.69
CA HIS A 81 -3.60 1.70 -7.24
C HIS A 81 -2.29 2.18 -6.59
N PRO A 82 -1.68 3.28 -7.08
CA PRO A 82 -0.52 3.84 -6.40
C PRO A 82 -0.92 4.30 -4.99
N MET A 83 -0.15 3.89 -3.99
CA MET A 83 -0.51 4.04 -2.58
C MET A 83 0.65 4.56 -1.74
N LEU A 84 0.34 5.09 -0.56
CA LEU A 84 1.37 5.57 0.36
C LEU A 84 2.15 4.38 0.96
N PRO A 85 3.45 4.51 1.26
CA PRO A 85 4.30 3.38 1.64
C PRO A 85 4.13 2.94 3.11
N TYR A 86 2.97 3.16 3.73
CA TYR A 86 2.75 2.89 5.16
C TYR A 86 2.53 1.40 5.49
N LEU A 87 2.11 0.59 4.51
CA LEU A 87 1.79 -0.83 4.71
C LEU A 87 2.70 -1.79 3.91
N ALA A 88 3.65 -1.27 3.15
CA ALA A 88 4.49 -2.04 2.22
C ALA A 88 3.70 -2.97 1.27
N GLN A 89 2.48 -2.57 0.87
CA GLN A 89 1.57 -3.39 0.09
C GLN A 89 1.55 -3.11 -1.42
N GLY A 90 2.19 -2.05 -1.93
CA GLY A 90 2.12 -1.72 -3.36
C GLY A 90 2.64 -2.85 -4.26
N ALA A 91 3.83 -3.37 -3.96
CA ALA A 91 4.42 -4.49 -4.69
C ALA A 91 3.62 -5.79 -4.50
N ASN A 92 3.16 -6.08 -3.28
CA ASN A 92 2.38 -7.28 -2.98
C ASN A 92 1.02 -7.28 -3.71
N SER A 93 0.31 -6.15 -3.70
CA SER A 93 -0.94 -5.96 -4.44
C SER A 93 -0.74 -6.12 -5.95
N SER A 94 0.41 -5.68 -6.48
CA SER A 94 0.78 -5.90 -7.89
C SER A 94 1.03 -7.38 -8.21
N LEU A 95 1.60 -8.14 -7.28
CA LEU A 95 1.76 -9.59 -7.43
C LEU A 95 0.40 -10.30 -7.44
N GLU A 96 -0.51 -9.89 -6.57
CA GLU A 96 -1.90 -10.40 -6.57
C GLU A 96 -2.61 -10.09 -7.89
N ASP A 97 -2.44 -8.89 -8.45
CA ASP A 97 -2.99 -8.55 -9.77
C ASP A 97 -2.47 -9.51 -10.84
N GLY A 98 -1.16 -9.75 -10.85
CA GLY A 98 -0.52 -10.68 -11.77
C GLY A 98 -1.03 -12.12 -11.62
N ALA A 99 -1.24 -12.58 -10.38
CA ALA A 99 -1.78 -13.90 -10.10
C ALA A 99 -3.22 -14.06 -10.61
N VAL A 100 -4.11 -13.10 -10.30
CA VAL A 100 -5.51 -13.13 -10.77
C VAL A 100 -5.58 -13.02 -12.29
N MET A 101 -4.84 -12.07 -12.88
CA MET A 101 -4.79 -11.87 -14.32
C MET A 101 -4.28 -13.12 -15.03
N GLY A 102 -3.17 -13.70 -14.57
CA GLY A 102 -2.59 -14.92 -15.13
C GLY A 102 -3.54 -16.13 -15.04
N TYR A 103 -4.21 -16.30 -13.89
CA TYR A 103 -5.20 -17.38 -13.73
C TYR A 103 -6.36 -17.24 -14.72
N LEU A 104 -6.97 -16.05 -14.81
CA LEU A 104 -8.13 -15.82 -15.67
C LEU A 104 -7.78 -15.93 -17.15
N LEU A 105 -6.64 -15.37 -17.57
CA LEU A 105 -6.16 -15.50 -18.96
C LEU A 105 -5.84 -16.96 -19.30
N GLY A 106 -5.38 -17.76 -18.34
CA GLY A 106 -5.16 -19.20 -18.51
C GLY A 106 -6.43 -20.01 -18.76
N LYS A 107 -7.62 -19.46 -18.49
CA LYS A 107 -8.92 -20.11 -18.81
C LYS A 107 -9.44 -19.77 -20.20
N VAL A 108 -8.83 -18.81 -20.90
CA VAL A 108 -9.28 -18.36 -22.22
C VAL A 108 -8.85 -19.36 -23.30
N ASP A 109 -9.82 -19.87 -24.07
CA ASP A 109 -9.59 -20.64 -25.29
C ASP A 109 -9.23 -19.68 -26.43
N VAL A 110 -8.08 -19.95 -27.06
CA VAL A 110 -7.54 -19.15 -28.16
C VAL A 110 -8.51 -19.05 -29.34
N ASN A 111 -9.34 -20.06 -29.58
CA ASN A 111 -10.28 -20.13 -30.69
C ASN A 111 -11.54 -19.26 -30.46
N THR A 112 -11.91 -19.00 -29.20
CA THR A 112 -13.12 -18.24 -28.81
C THR A 112 -12.80 -17.00 -27.95
N LYS A 113 -11.53 -16.57 -27.96
CA LYS A 113 -10.97 -15.57 -27.04
C LYS A 113 -11.70 -14.22 -26.98
N ASN A 114 -12.30 -13.73 -28.06
CA ASN A 114 -12.77 -12.34 -28.12
C ASN A 114 -13.87 -12.03 -27.08
N GLU A 115 -14.83 -12.94 -26.89
CA GLU A 115 -15.87 -12.76 -25.87
C GLU A 115 -15.38 -13.19 -24.48
N GLN A 116 -14.51 -14.19 -24.42
CA GLN A 116 -13.94 -14.67 -23.16
C GLN A 116 -13.04 -13.61 -22.50
N LEU A 117 -12.21 -12.91 -23.28
CA LEU A 117 -11.35 -11.82 -22.79
C LEU A 117 -12.15 -10.67 -22.16
N LYS A 118 -13.31 -10.32 -22.72
CA LYS A 118 -14.20 -9.30 -22.14
C LYS A 118 -14.72 -9.74 -20.78
N LYS A 119 -15.13 -11.00 -20.66
CA LYS A 119 -15.62 -11.58 -19.39
C LYS A 119 -14.49 -11.69 -18.37
N ALA A 120 -13.33 -12.19 -18.78
CA ALA A 120 -12.14 -12.28 -17.94
C ALA A 120 -11.74 -10.90 -17.39
N ALA A 121 -11.71 -9.87 -18.24
CA ALA A 121 -11.38 -8.50 -17.86
C ALA A 121 -12.34 -7.95 -16.80
N LYS A 122 -13.64 -8.21 -16.98
CA LYS A 122 -14.67 -7.82 -16.02
C LYS A 122 -14.47 -8.51 -14.66
N VAL A 123 -14.24 -9.83 -14.66
CA VAL A 123 -13.99 -10.58 -13.41
C VAL A 123 -12.74 -10.08 -12.69
N TYR A 124 -11.66 -9.80 -13.43
CA TYR A 124 -10.45 -9.22 -12.86
C TYR A 124 -10.69 -7.86 -12.22
N GLU A 125 -11.37 -6.94 -12.93
CA GLU A 125 -11.67 -5.62 -12.41
C GLU A 125 -12.55 -5.69 -11.15
N GLU A 126 -13.58 -6.55 -11.14
CA GLU A 126 -14.44 -6.76 -9.98
C GLU A 126 -13.68 -7.29 -8.76
N LEU A 127 -12.75 -8.22 -8.96
CA LEU A 127 -11.95 -8.80 -7.88
C LEU A 127 -10.88 -7.83 -7.34
N ARG A 128 -10.21 -7.11 -8.24
CA ARG A 128 -8.98 -6.38 -7.91
C ARG A 128 -9.20 -4.92 -7.59
N LYS A 129 -10.18 -4.25 -8.22
CA LYS A 129 -10.40 -2.82 -8.03
C LYS A 129 -10.73 -2.48 -6.58
N GLY A 130 -11.76 -3.11 -6.02
CA GLY A 130 -12.15 -2.89 -4.63
C GLY A 130 -11.05 -3.27 -3.63
N ARG A 131 -10.26 -4.30 -3.94
CA ARG A 131 -9.13 -4.70 -3.10
C ARG A 131 -8.00 -3.67 -3.13
N GLY A 132 -7.51 -3.27 -4.29
CA GLY A 132 -6.44 -2.29 -4.42
C GLY A 132 -6.82 -0.93 -3.82
N GLU A 133 -8.04 -0.45 -4.06
CA GLU A 133 -8.55 0.79 -3.46
C GLU A 133 -8.69 0.70 -1.94
N GLY A 134 -9.15 -0.45 -1.43
CA GLY A 134 -9.20 -0.71 0.00
C GLY A 134 -7.82 -0.64 0.63
N ILE A 135 -6.81 -1.26 0.00
CA ILE A 135 -5.44 -1.27 0.52
C ILE A 135 -4.90 0.16 0.54
N ALA A 136 -5.08 0.89 -0.57
CA ALA A 136 -4.67 2.29 -0.66
C ALA A 136 -5.30 3.15 0.44
N ARG A 137 -6.59 2.95 0.74
CA ARG A 137 -7.29 3.65 1.83
C ARG A 137 -6.71 3.31 3.21
N GLU A 138 -6.38 2.05 3.47
CA GLU A 138 -5.75 1.67 4.75
C GLU A 138 -4.36 2.31 4.92
N THR A 139 -3.63 2.59 3.83
CA THR A 139 -2.37 3.35 3.93
C THR A 139 -2.58 4.77 4.46
N TRP A 140 -3.73 5.39 4.17
CA TRP A 140 -4.11 6.70 4.73
C TRP A 140 -4.49 6.60 6.20
N GLY A 141 -5.29 5.59 6.59
CA GLY A 141 -5.65 5.37 7.99
C GLY A 141 -4.41 5.11 8.87
N GLN A 142 -3.42 4.39 8.32
CA GLN A 142 -2.12 4.19 8.99
C GLN A 142 -1.32 5.50 9.11
N ARG A 143 -1.29 6.32 8.04
CA ARG A 143 -0.67 7.65 8.07
C ARG A 143 -1.28 8.51 9.17
N GLU A 144 -2.61 8.65 9.19
CA GLU A 144 -3.32 9.44 10.19
C GLU A 144 -3.00 8.96 11.59
N SER A 145 -3.06 7.64 11.80
CA SER A 145 -2.78 7.03 13.09
C SER A 145 -1.34 7.20 13.54
N PHE A 146 -0.38 7.48 12.67
CA PHE A 146 1.04 7.66 13.00
C PHE A 146 1.46 9.13 13.11
N HIS A 147 0.74 10.03 12.45
CA HIS A 147 1.07 11.45 12.33
C HIS A 147 0.04 12.37 13.00
N MET A 148 -0.68 11.87 14.01
CA MET A 148 -1.61 12.70 14.80
C MET A 148 -0.87 13.86 15.45
N VAL A 149 -1.47 15.05 15.39
CA VAL A 149 -1.00 16.22 16.15
C VAL A 149 -1.29 16.02 17.63
N GLU A 150 -0.52 16.68 18.49
CA GLU A 150 -0.73 16.66 19.93
C GLU A 150 -2.15 17.12 20.28
N GLY A 151 -2.85 16.34 21.12
CA GLY A 151 -4.22 16.61 21.51
C GLY A 151 -4.95 15.39 22.05
N GLU A 152 -6.23 15.55 22.38
CA GLU A 152 -7.06 14.52 23.02
C GLU A 152 -7.12 13.21 22.20
N GLU A 153 -7.29 13.31 20.88
CA GLU A 153 -7.32 12.12 20.02
C GLU A 153 -5.98 11.37 19.97
N GLN A 154 -4.87 12.11 20.00
CA GLN A 154 -3.54 11.51 20.05
C GLN A 154 -3.29 10.83 21.40
N ILE A 155 -3.71 11.44 22.52
CA ILE A 155 -3.64 10.83 23.85
C ILE A 155 -4.43 9.51 23.88
N ARG A 156 -5.66 9.52 23.37
CA ARG A 156 -6.50 8.32 23.29
C ARG A 156 -5.86 7.22 22.42
N ARG A 157 -5.27 7.60 21.29
CA ARG A 157 -4.52 6.67 20.42
C ARG A 157 -3.33 6.07 21.17
N ASP A 158 -2.58 6.87 21.92
CA ASP A 158 -1.41 6.42 22.70
C ASP A 158 -1.80 5.47 23.83
N GLU A 159 -2.91 5.73 24.54
CA GLU A 159 -3.47 4.82 25.54
C GLU A 159 -3.77 3.45 24.94
N LEU A 160 -4.36 3.41 23.74
CA LEU A 160 -4.60 2.16 23.01
C LEU A 160 -3.29 1.48 22.62
N LEU A 161 -2.29 2.21 22.12
CA LEU A 161 -0.99 1.64 21.76
C LEU A 161 -0.28 1.03 22.97
N LEU A 162 -0.37 1.67 24.14
CA LEU A 162 0.18 1.17 25.40
C LEU A 162 -0.56 -0.06 25.92
N ALA A 163 -1.90 -0.10 25.77
CA ALA A 163 -2.71 -1.25 26.15
C ALA A 163 -2.46 -2.48 25.26
N GLY A 164 -2.00 -2.25 24.03
CA GLY A 164 -1.66 -3.30 23.06
C GLY A 164 -2.84 -3.76 22.18
N PRO A 165 -2.57 -4.66 21.22
CA PRO A 165 -3.55 -5.10 20.22
C PRO A 165 -4.79 -5.76 20.82
N GLN A 166 -5.96 -5.46 20.24
CA GLN A 166 -7.25 -5.97 20.69
C GLN A 166 -7.71 -7.14 19.81
N GLU A 167 -8.41 -8.11 20.40
CA GLU A 167 -8.93 -9.28 19.65
C GLU A 167 -10.06 -8.93 18.68
N THR A 168 -10.72 -7.79 18.86
CA THR A 168 -11.83 -7.34 18.01
C THR A 168 -11.38 -6.59 16.76
N GLY A 169 -10.09 -6.28 16.66
CA GLY A 169 -9.52 -5.42 15.63
C GLY A 169 -9.76 -3.93 15.86
N GLY A 170 -9.40 -3.11 14.88
CA GLY A 170 -9.47 -1.64 14.97
C GLY A 170 -8.27 -1.03 15.69
N PHE A 171 -7.17 -1.78 15.84
CA PHE A 171 -5.98 -1.28 16.51
C PHE A 171 -5.30 -0.16 15.68
N PRO A 172 -4.80 0.94 16.30
CA PRO A 172 -4.26 2.06 15.56
C PRO A 172 -3.07 1.71 14.64
N SER A 173 -2.26 0.72 14.99
CA SER A 173 -1.24 0.21 14.08
C SER A 173 -1.80 -0.94 13.26
N ARG A 174 -1.97 -0.74 11.94
CA ARG A 174 -2.43 -1.78 11.00
C ARG A 174 -1.42 -2.95 10.93
N TRP A 175 -0.16 -2.66 11.25
CA TRP A 175 0.90 -3.65 11.46
C TRP A 175 0.73 -4.51 12.70
N GLN A 176 -0.20 -4.21 13.60
CA GLN A 176 -0.48 -4.98 14.81
C GLN A 176 -1.99 -5.28 14.96
N ASP A 177 -2.82 -4.83 14.02
CA ASP A 177 -4.25 -5.06 13.99
C ASP A 177 -4.60 -6.47 13.46
N PHE A 178 -4.32 -7.49 14.28
CA PHE A 178 -4.39 -8.90 13.89
C PHE A 178 -5.77 -9.32 13.40
N ALA A 179 -6.83 -8.96 14.14
CA ALA A 179 -8.20 -9.36 13.82
C ALA A 179 -8.86 -8.47 12.75
N GLY A 180 -8.29 -7.30 12.46
CA GLY A 180 -8.74 -6.38 11.43
C GLY A 180 -7.83 -6.39 10.21
N ALA A 181 -7.03 -5.33 10.06
CA ALA A 181 -6.25 -5.06 8.85
C ALA A 181 -5.33 -6.22 8.44
N GLN A 182 -4.60 -6.84 9.39
CA GLN A 182 -3.69 -7.94 9.03
C GLN A 182 -4.42 -9.16 8.49
N LYS A 183 -5.52 -9.58 9.13
CA LYS A 183 -6.29 -10.75 8.69
C LYS A 183 -6.81 -10.53 7.27
N TRP A 184 -7.33 -9.34 6.98
CA TRP A 184 -7.83 -9.01 5.65
C TRP A 184 -6.72 -8.87 4.59
N LEU A 185 -5.56 -8.31 4.97
CA LEU A 185 -4.42 -8.12 4.05
C LEU A 185 -3.72 -9.44 3.74
N TYR A 186 -3.31 -10.18 4.77
CA TYR A 186 -2.33 -11.28 4.65
C TYR A 186 -2.93 -12.67 4.48
N VAL A 187 -4.22 -12.88 4.79
CA VAL A 187 -4.88 -14.18 4.58
C VAL A 187 -5.47 -14.31 3.16
N TYR A 188 -5.35 -13.26 2.35
CA TYR A 188 -5.88 -13.26 0.99
C TYR A 188 -5.08 -14.18 0.07
N ASP A 189 -5.78 -15.12 -0.56
CA ASP A 189 -5.23 -15.97 -1.61
C ASP A 189 -5.79 -15.53 -2.96
N ALA A 190 -4.93 -14.90 -3.77
CA ALA A 190 -5.30 -14.39 -5.08
C ALA A 190 -5.78 -15.49 -6.05
N TYR A 191 -5.23 -16.70 -5.98
CA TYR A 191 -5.62 -17.80 -6.88
C TYR A 191 -6.99 -18.35 -6.50
N VAL A 192 -7.25 -18.54 -5.21
CA VAL A 192 -8.56 -18.98 -4.71
C VAL A 192 -9.64 -17.96 -5.07
N GLU A 193 -9.36 -16.66 -4.94
CA GLU A 193 -10.32 -15.62 -5.31
C GLU A 193 -10.53 -15.52 -6.83
N ALA A 194 -9.48 -15.74 -7.63
CA ALA A 194 -9.58 -15.85 -9.09
C ALA A 194 -10.42 -17.06 -9.53
N GLU A 195 -10.23 -18.21 -8.88
CA GLU A 195 -11.03 -19.42 -9.11
C GLU A 195 -12.50 -19.20 -8.80
N LYS A 196 -12.82 -18.69 -7.60
CA LYS A 196 -14.20 -18.32 -7.23
C LYS A 196 -14.79 -17.30 -8.20
N GLY A 197 -13.99 -16.32 -8.65
CA GLY A 197 -14.40 -15.35 -9.66
C GLY A 197 -14.80 -16.00 -10.98
N PHE A 198 -13.98 -16.93 -11.47
CA PHE A 198 -14.26 -17.70 -12.68
C PHE A 198 -15.48 -18.60 -12.51
N GLU A 199 -15.62 -19.33 -11.40
CA GLU A 199 -16.76 -20.21 -11.14
C GLU A 199 -18.10 -19.47 -11.11
N ARG A 200 -18.13 -18.23 -10.59
CA ARG A 200 -19.33 -17.39 -10.60
C ARG A 200 -19.70 -16.89 -11.99
N ALA A 201 -18.73 -16.73 -12.89
CA ALA A 201 -18.94 -16.18 -14.24
C ALA A 201 -18.03 -16.87 -15.27
N PRO A 202 -18.28 -18.16 -15.58
CA PRO A 202 -17.42 -18.93 -16.47
C PRO A 202 -17.51 -18.41 -17.91
N PHE A 203 -16.43 -18.61 -18.66
CA PHE A 203 -16.31 -18.14 -20.04
C PHE A 203 -15.53 -19.10 -20.92
#